data_AF-A0A5Q0L956-F1
#
_entry.id   AF-A0A5Q0L956-F1
#
_cell.length_a   1.000
_cell.length_b   1.000
_cell.length_c   1.000
_cell.angle_alpha   90.00
_cell.angle_beta   90.00
_cell.angle_gamma   90.00
#
_symmetry.space_group_name_H-M   'P 1'
#
loop_
_entity.id
_entity.type
_entity.pdbx_description
1 polymer ?
#
loop_
_entity_poly.entity_id
_entity_poly.type
_entity_poly.pdbx_seq_one_letter_code
_entity_poly.pdbx_strand_id
1 'polypeptide(L)'
;MRDTTTSERATAFLLGLLGDADAERMRRRIGLRPPPPDGESGESEEALDARRAVYSWWTRTPVPSSVLLWVLEEDDPELNALVWRHLSADDAMRRAIVRGIPHGPGRRRAVPLAESVRREPEPPVPEHFSRFGLVGALRACRSMDPARKAASMVVGRPGWEAVALADQERALPGYARWALAVRPDCPPALRERFGSHAKFTHRVRQSGVVDGPARYATTWNPADRVLRVLSLGRTMFPARVREAEDALRPLVREHLGDREDAWAVLAQLVGTYYGTVPELLATAGAVA
;
A
#
# COMPACT_ATOMS: atom_id res chain seq x y z
N MET A 1 -13.19 -22.04 10.21
CA MET A 1 -12.00 -21.90 11.08
C MET A 1 -11.64 -20.43 11.06
N ARG A 2 -11.84 -19.69 12.17
CA ARG A 2 -11.49 -18.26 12.22
C ARG A 2 -9.97 -18.15 12.03
N ASP A 3 -9.51 -17.27 11.16
CA ASP A 3 -8.09 -16.94 11.03
C ASP A 3 -7.72 -16.05 12.21
N THR A 4 -7.59 -16.66 13.40
CA THR A 4 -7.34 -15.99 14.69
C THR A 4 -6.13 -15.07 14.59
N THR A 5 -5.13 -15.47 13.82
CA THR A 5 -3.90 -14.70 13.61
C THR A 5 -4.14 -13.35 12.92
N THR A 6 -5.14 -13.25 12.05
CA THR A 6 -5.46 -12.00 11.34
C THR A 6 -6.21 -11.03 12.26
N SER A 7 -7.22 -11.52 13.00
CA SER A 7 -7.96 -10.70 13.97
C SER A 7 -7.08 -10.21 15.12
N GLU A 8 -6.17 -11.06 15.61
CA GLU A 8 -5.20 -10.72 16.65
C GLU A 8 -4.26 -9.60 16.19
N ARG A 9 -3.72 -9.67 14.97
CA ARG A 9 -2.85 -8.61 14.41
C ARG A 9 -3.58 -7.28 14.23
N ALA A 10 -4.80 -7.32 13.71
CA ALA A 10 -5.62 -6.12 13.55
C ALA A 10 -5.90 -5.46 14.91
N THR A 11 -6.25 -6.26 15.92
CA THR A 11 -6.48 -5.79 17.29
C THR A 11 -5.19 -5.27 17.92
N ALA A 12 -4.07 -5.97 17.74
CA ALA A 12 -2.76 -5.56 18.25
C ALA A 12 -2.28 -4.22 17.66
N PHE A 13 -2.53 -3.99 16.36
CA PHE A 13 -2.26 -2.71 15.71
C PHE A 13 -3.02 -1.57 16.38
N LEU A 14 -4.34 -1.74 16.59
CA LEU A 14 -5.19 -0.73 17.24
C LEU A 14 -4.82 -0.50 18.70
N LEU A 15 -4.48 -1.56 19.45
CA LEU A 15 -3.98 -1.45 20.81
C LEU A 15 -2.70 -0.61 20.88
N GLY A 16 -1.82 -0.74 19.89
CA GLY A 16 -0.61 0.07 19.77
C GLY A 16 -0.87 1.59 19.66
N LEU A 17 -2.13 2.02 19.48
CA LEU A 17 -2.52 3.43 19.43
C LEU A 17 -2.89 4.01 20.81
N LEU A 18 -3.17 3.18 21.82
CA LEU A 18 -3.47 3.61 23.19
C LEU A 18 -2.23 4.06 23.97
N GLY A 19 -1.02 3.70 23.52
CA GLY A 19 0.23 3.86 24.27
C GLY A 19 0.59 2.58 25.03
N ASP A 20 1.88 2.38 25.32
CA ASP A 20 2.40 1.05 25.70
C ASP A 20 1.81 0.49 27.00
N ALA A 21 1.65 1.32 28.04
CA ALA A 21 1.10 0.88 29.32
C ALA A 21 -0.39 0.49 29.23
N ASP A 22 -1.17 1.25 28.45
CA ASP A 22 -2.60 1.00 28.25
C ASP A 22 -2.83 -0.20 27.34
N ALA A 23 -2.04 -0.31 26.27
CA ALA A 23 -2.05 -1.45 25.37
C ALA A 23 -1.77 -2.76 26.12
N GLU A 24 -0.74 -2.79 26.98
CA GLU A 24 -0.37 -3.99 27.72
C GLU A 24 -1.37 -4.36 28.81
N ARG A 25 -1.94 -3.37 29.49
CA ARG A 25 -3.06 -3.60 30.41
C ARG A 25 -4.24 -4.24 29.68
N MET A 26 -4.59 -3.73 28.50
CA MET A 26 -5.73 -4.24 27.74
C MET A 26 -5.46 -5.64 27.18
N ARG A 27 -4.28 -5.92 26.60
CA ARG A 27 -3.90 -7.26 26.11
C ARG A 27 -4.11 -8.34 27.18
N ARG A 28 -3.63 -8.08 28.40
CA ARG A 28 -3.77 -9.01 29.53
C ARG A 28 -5.23 -9.28 29.89
N ARG A 29 -6.08 -8.26 29.82
CA ARG A 29 -7.51 -8.35 30.13
C ARG A 29 -8.29 -9.15 29.10
N ILE A 30 -8.07 -8.87 27.81
CA ILE A 30 -8.77 -9.57 26.72
C ILE A 30 -8.09 -10.90 26.30
N GLY A 31 -7.08 -11.35 27.06
CA GLY A 31 -6.41 -12.64 26.82
C GLY A 31 -5.57 -12.71 25.54
N LEU A 32 -5.11 -11.57 25.02
CA LEU A 32 -4.21 -11.55 23.86
C LEU A 32 -2.77 -11.87 24.27
N ARG A 33 -2.08 -12.66 23.45
CA ARG A 33 -0.66 -12.98 23.66
C ARG A 33 0.18 -11.70 23.54
N PRO A 34 1.14 -11.46 24.46
CA PRO A 34 2.06 -10.34 24.33
C PRO A 34 2.91 -10.50 23.06
N PRO A 35 3.33 -9.39 22.43
CA PRO A 35 4.31 -9.47 21.36
C PRO A 35 5.62 -10.08 21.90
N PRO A 36 6.37 -10.84 21.08
CA PRO A 36 7.69 -11.30 21.47
C PRO A 36 8.57 -10.08 21.83
N PRO A 37 9.42 -10.18 22.86
CA PRO A 37 10.29 -9.08 23.26
C PRO A 37 11.26 -8.72 22.12
N ASP A 38 11.38 -7.42 21.82
CA ASP A 38 12.37 -6.91 20.88
C ASP A 38 13.78 -7.19 21.43
N GLY A 39 14.51 -8.15 20.87
CA GLY A 39 15.97 -8.26 21.09
C GLY A 39 16.53 -9.53 21.74
N GLU A 40 15.76 -10.59 22.00
CA GLU A 40 16.39 -11.89 22.32
C GLU A 40 17.10 -12.43 21.08
N SER A 41 18.43 -12.49 21.18
CA SER A 41 19.40 -12.42 20.07
C SER A 41 19.61 -13.72 19.29
N GLY A 42 18.50 -14.38 18.94
CA GLY A 42 18.42 -15.36 17.89
C GLY A 42 17.01 -15.29 17.34
N GLU A 43 16.84 -14.95 16.06
CA GLU A 43 15.54 -15.12 15.40
C GLU A 43 15.19 -16.61 15.56
N SER A 44 14.29 -16.93 16.49
CA SER A 44 13.84 -18.29 16.70
C SER A 44 13.31 -18.82 15.38
N GLU A 45 13.43 -20.13 15.15
CA GLU A 45 12.88 -20.76 13.95
C GLU A 45 11.40 -20.40 13.76
N GLU A 46 10.66 -20.27 14.86
CA GLU A 46 9.28 -19.78 14.90
C GLU A 46 9.12 -18.35 14.38
N ALA A 47 10.02 -17.42 14.76
CA ALA A 47 9.97 -16.03 14.31
C ALA A 47 10.27 -15.92 12.80
N LEU A 48 11.24 -16.71 12.32
CA LEU A 48 11.56 -16.81 10.89
C LEU A 48 10.38 -17.36 10.09
N ASP A 49 9.74 -18.43 10.57
CA ASP A 49 8.59 -19.02 9.90
C ASP A 49 7.37 -18.11 9.93
N ALA A 50 7.13 -17.40 11.04
CA ALA A 50 6.09 -16.37 11.13
C ALA A 50 6.34 -15.24 10.11
N ARG A 51 7.58 -14.80 9.95
CA ARG A 51 7.97 -13.79 8.96
C ARG A 51 7.81 -14.29 7.52
N ARG A 52 8.21 -15.53 7.22
CA ARG A 52 7.96 -16.17 5.92
C ARG A 52 6.47 -16.28 5.62
N ALA A 53 5.65 -16.65 6.60
CA ALA A 53 4.20 -16.73 6.45
C ALA A 53 3.59 -15.34 6.15
N VAL A 54 4.05 -14.29 6.84
CA VAL A 54 3.65 -12.90 6.56
C VAL A 54 4.00 -12.50 5.12
N TYR A 55 5.23 -12.75 4.68
CA TYR A 55 5.68 -12.40 3.33
C TYR A 55 4.99 -13.21 2.23
N SER A 56 4.74 -14.50 2.48
CA SER A 56 3.98 -15.38 1.58
C SER A 56 2.53 -14.89 1.44
N TRP A 57 1.89 -14.53 2.56
CA TRP A 57 0.57 -13.93 2.54
C TRP A 57 0.55 -12.60 1.78
N TRP A 58 1.50 -11.71 2.09
CA TRP A 58 1.62 -10.39 1.47
C TRP A 58 1.71 -10.51 -0.05
N THR A 59 2.68 -11.28 -0.55
CA THR A 59 2.93 -11.41 -2.00
C THR A 59 1.75 -12.00 -2.78
N ARG A 60 0.85 -12.74 -2.11
CA ARG A 60 -0.30 -13.44 -2.71
C ARG A 60 -1.65 -12.79 -2.43
N THR A 61 -1.69 -11.71 -1.67
CA THR A 61 -2.96 -11.04 -1.35
C THR A 61 -3.09 -9.74 -2.14
N PRO A 62 -4.20 -9.52 -2.86
CA PRO A 62 -4.40 -8.26 -3.57
C PRO A 62 -4.43 -7.10 -2.57
N VAL A 63 -3.55 -6.13 -2.77
CA VAL A 63 -3.55 -4.85 -2.05
C VAL A 63 -3.69 -3.70 -3.06
N PRO A 64 -4.19 -2.52 -2.64
CA PRO A 64 -4.19 -1.35 -3.49
C PRO A 64 -2.77 -1.02 -3.98
N SER A 65 -2.64 -0.61 -5.24
CA SER A 65 -1.34 -0.28 -5.85
C SER A 65 -0.59 0.83 -5.09
N SER A 66 -1.31 1.75 -4.45
CA SER A 66 -0.69 2.76 -3.57
C SER A 66 0.03 2.15 -2.37
N VAL A 67 -0.41 1.01 -1.83
CA VAL A 67 0.29 0.37 -0.71
C VAL A 67 1.65 -0.17 -1.18
N LEU A 68 1.71 -0.75 -2.38
CA LEU A 68 2.99 -1.17 -2.96
C LEU A 68 3.93 0.02 -3.15
N LEU A 69 3.40 1.18 -3.58
CA LEU A 69 4.21 2.40 -3.69
C LEU A 69 4.75 2.85 -2.32
N TRP A 70 3.96 2.80 -1.25
CA TRP A 70 4.47 3.15 0.10
C TRP A 70 5.63 2.26 0.54
N VAL A 71 5.59 0.98 0.18
CA VAL A 71 6.70 0.05 0.44
C VAL A 71 7.93 0.41 -0.40
N LEU A 72 7.74 0.78 -1.68
CA LEU A 72 8.83 1.23 -2.55
C LEU A 72 9.44 2.55 -2.08
N GLU A 73 8.67 3.45 -1.47
CA GLU A 73 9.12 4.74 -0.94
C GLU A 73 10.17 4.61 0.19
N GLU A 74 10.27 3.44 0.84
CA GLU A 74 11.33 3.14 1.80
C GLU A 74 12.70 2.97 1.10
N ASP A 75 12.71 2.71 -0.22
CA ASP A 75 13.90 2.53 -1.04
C ASP A 75 14.90 1.51 -0.44
N ASP A 76 14.34 0.45 0.15
CA ASP A 76 15.05 -0.69 0.72
C ASP A 76 15.10 -1.84 -0.31
N PRO A 77 16.28 -2.39 -0.63
CA PRO A 77 16.40 -3.46 -1.62
C PRO A 77 15.57 -4.72 -1.34
N GLU A 78 15.43 -5.13 -0.08
CA GLU A 78 14.69 -6.34 0.30
C GLU A 78 13.17 -6.12 0.25
N LEU A 79 12.70 -4.94 0.66
CA LEU A 79 11.30 -4.54 0.47
C LEU A 79 10.95 -4.43 -1.02
N ASN A 80 11.84 -3.87 -1.84
CA ASN A 80 11.68 -3.84 -3.29
C ASN A 80 11.57 -5.26 -3.88
N ALA A 81 12.33 -6.23 -3.36
CA ALA A 81 12.21 -7.63 -3.78
C ALA A 81 10.87 -8.28 -3.39
N LEU A 82 10.25 -7.85 -2.29
CA LEU A 82 8.88 -8.26 -1.93
C LEU A 82 7.86 -7.66 -2.89
N VAL A 83 7.99 -6.37 -3.24
CA VAL A 83 7.10 -5.72 -4.22
C VAL A 83 7.25 -6.37 -5.59
N TRP A 84 8.48 -6.65 -6.05
CA TRP A 84 8.74 -7.34 -7.33
C TRP A 84 7.91 -8.63 -7.49
N ARG A 85 7.88 -9.45 -6.43
CA ARG A 85 7.19 -10.75 -6.37
C ARG A 85 5.69 -10.65 -6.08
N HIS A 86 5.20 -9.46 -5.73
CA HIS A 86 3.81 -9.27 -5.36
C HIS A 86 2.88 -9.40 -6.58
N LEU A 87 1.74 -10.07 -6.42
CA LEU A 87 0.81 -10.35 -7.54
C LEU A 87 0.30 -9.08 -8.24
N SER A 88 0.10 -8.00 -7.47
CA SER A 88 -0.43 -6.72 -7.95
C SER A 88 0.65 -5.76 -8.45
N ALA A 89 1.93 -6.13 -8.40
CA ALA A 89 2.98 -5.31 -8.97
C ALA A 89 2.91 -5.35 -10.50
N ASP A 90 2.84 -4.17 -11.11
CA ASP A 90 2.80 -4.03 -12.56
C ASP A 90 4.21 -3.93 -13.17
N ASP A 91 4.27 -3.94 -14.50
CA ASP A 91 5.53 -3.83 -15.22
C ASP A 91 6.26 -2.51 -14.96
N ALA A 92 5.54 -1.44 -14.58
CA ALA A 92 6.14 -0.15 -14.29
C ALA A 92 6.92 -0.20 -12.98
N MET A 93 6.31 -0.77 -11.93
CA MET A 93 6.96 -1.01 -10.64
C MET A 93 8.16 -1.93 -10.79
N ARG A 94 7.98 -3.07 -11.47
CA ARG A 94 9.07 -4.02 -11.74
C ARG A 94 10.22 -3.34 -12.47
N ARG A 95 9.92 -2.60 -13.53
CA ARG A 95 10.93 -1.86 -14.29
C ARG A 95 11.64 -0.80 -13.43
N ALA A 96 10.92 -0.09 -12.56
CA ALA A 96 11.51 0.87 -11.63
C ALA A 96 12.49 0.19 -10.68
N ILE A 97 12.10 -0.96 -10.11
CA ILE A 97 12.96 -1.76 -9.21
C ILE A 97 14.24 -2.18 -9.92
N VAL A 98 14.16 -2.87 -11.07
CA VAL A 98 15.36 -3.38 -11.79
C VAL A 98 16.28 -2.25 -12.26
N ARG A 99 15.73 -1.08 -12.56
CA ARG A 99 16.53 0.11 -12.91
C ARG A 99 17.05 0.89 -11.71
N GLY A 100 16.78 0.43 -10.48
CA GLY A 100 17.23 1.07 -9.24
C GLY A 100 16.66 2.48 -9.06
N ILE A 101 15.43 2.73 -9.52
CA ILE A 101 14.82 4.06 -9.50
C ILE A 101 14.32 4.35 -8.08
N PRO A 102 14.75 5.47 -7.45
CA PRO A 102 14.27 5.81 -6.13
C PRO A 102 12.82 6.31 -6.18
N HIS A 103 12.04 5.93 -5.18
CA HIS A 103 10.66 6.34 -4.96
C HIS A 103 10.51 7.28 -3.76
N GLY A 104 11.41 7.17 -2.77
CA GLY A 104 11.37 7.95 -1.55
C GLY A 104 11.58 9.45 -1.79
N PRO A 105 10.91 10.31 -1.00
CA PRO A 105 10.98 11.75 -1.18
C PRO A 105 12.42 12.28 -1.03
N GLY A 106 12.88 13.03 -2.02
CA GLY A 106 14.19 13.68 -2.01
C GLY A 106 15.39 12.77 -2.35
N ARG A 107 15.21 11.45 -2.42
CA ARG A 107 16.28 10.53 -2.81
C ARG A 107 16.57 10.66 -4.31
N ARG A 108 17.85 10.79 -4.65
CA ARG A 108 18.33 10.88 -6.05
C ARG A 108 19.28 9.75 -6.44
N ARG A 109 19.90 9.10 -5.45
CA ARG A 109 20.82 8.00 -5.69
C ARG A 109 20.04 6.75 -6.04
N ALA A 110 20.54 6.01 -7.03
CA ALA A 110 19.98 4.72 -7.40
C ALA A 110 19.91 3.76 -6.20
N VAL A 111 18.83 2.99 -6.13
CA VAL A 111 18.61 1.97 -5.11
C VAL A 111 19.31 0.69 -5.53
N PRO A 112 20.15 0.07 -4.68
CA PRO A 112 20.75 -1.22 -4.97
C PRO A 112 19.69 -2.31 -5.19
N LEU A 113 20.00 -3.28 -6.05
CA LEU A 113 19.16 -4.47 -6.23
C LEU A 113 19.49 -5.52 -5.17
N ALA A 114 18.46 -6.09 -4.54
CA ALA A 114 18.58 -7.31 -3.77
C ALA A 114 19.03 -8.48 -4.67
N GLU A 115 19.79 -9.42 -4.11
CA GLU A 115 20.36 -10.53 -4.87
C GLU A 115 19.30 -11.37 -5.59
N SER A 116 18.13 -11.54 -4.96
CA SER A 116 17.00 -12.28 -5.54
C SER A 116 16.41 -11.63 -6.79
N VAL A 117 16.56 -10.31 -6.97
CA VAL A 117 16.02 -9.58 -8.14
C VAL A 117 17.09 -9.40 -9.23
N ARG A 118 18.39 -9.42 -8.90
CA ARG A 118 19.48 -9.20 -9.87
C ARG A 118 19.48 -10.16 -11.05
N ARG A 119 18.93 -11.36 -10.85
CA ARG A 119 18.87 -12.43 -11.86
C ARG A 119 17.55 -12.42 -12.64
N GLU A 120 16.61 -11.59 -12.23
CA GLU A 120 15.30 -11.51 -12.86
C GLU A 120 15.38 -10.62 -14.11
N PRO A 121 14.76 -11.04 -15.23
CA PRO A 121 14.75 -10.23 -16.43
C PRO A 121 13.88 -8.99 -16.24
N GLU A 122 14.32 -7.86 -16.79
CA GLU A 122 13.47 -6.67 -16.89
C GLU A 122 12.20 -7.01 -17.71
N PRO A 123 11.01 -6.49 -17.35
CA PRO A 123 9.82 -6.68 -18.16
C PRO A 123 10.05 -6.26 -19.62
N PRO A 124 9.46 -6.96 -20.61
CA PRO A 124 9.74 -6.71 -22.01
C PRO A 124 9.41 -5.25 -22.40
N VAL A 125 10.26 -4.64 -23.23
CA VAL A 125 10.01 -3.30 -23.75
C VAL A 125 8.94 -3.40 -24.85
N PRO A 126 7.82 -2.66 -24.76
CA PRO A 126 6.79 -2.70 -25.79
C PRO A 126 7.31 -2.21 -27.15
N GLU A 127 6.96 -2.90 -28.24
CA GLU A 127 7.40 -2.58 -29.61
C GLU A 127 7.14 -1.11 -30.00
N HIS A 128 5.98 -0.57 -29.62
CA HIS A 128 5.61 0.81 -29.90
C HIS A 128 6.56 1.82 -29.23
N PHE A 129 7.09 1.49 -28.05
CA PHE A 129 8.09 2.32 -27.38
C PHE A 129 9.41 2.30 -28.16
N SER A 130 9.87 1.13 -28.60
CA SER A 130 11.09 1.00 -29.40
C SER A 130 11.00 1.77 -30.73
N ARG A 131 9.80 1.80 -31.33
CA ARG A 131 9.58 2.47 -32.63
C ARG A 131 9.38 3.98 -32.52
N PHE A 132 8.65 4.46 -31.50
CA PHE A 132 8.17 5.84 -31.45
C PHE A 132 8.69 6.64 -30.24
N GLY A 133 9.48 6.01 -29.36
CA GLY A 133 9.81 6.55 -28.06
C GLY A 133 8.60 6.65 -27.12
N LEU A 134 8.81 7.20 -25.92
CA LEU A 134 7.79 7.27 -24.88
C LEU A 134 6.52 8.02 -25.32
N VAL A 135 6.68 9.27 -25.75
CA VAL A 135 5.57 10.16 -26.09
C VAL A 135 4.85 9.68 -27.35
N GLY A 136 5.60 9.20 -28.34
CA GLY A 136 5.02 8.63 -29.56
C GLY A 136 4.21 7.38 -29.28
N ALA A 137 4.71 6.47 -28.43
CA ALA A 137 3.97 5.28 -28.01
C ALA A 137 2.65 5.64 -27.30
N LEU A 138 2.69 6.57 -26.33
CA LEU A 138 1.49 7.05 -25.63
C LEU A 138 0.46 7.68 -26.59
N ARG A 139 0.93 8.47 -27.56
CA ARG A 139 0.08 9.11 -28.57
C ARG A 139 -0.52 8.12 -29.58
N ALA A 140 0.16 7.00 -29.84
CA ALA A 140 -0.30 5.96 -30.77
C ALA A 140 -1.37 5.03 -30.17
N CYS A 141 -1.63 5.09 -28.86
CA CYS A 141 -2.53 4.15 -28.18
C CYS A 141 -4.00 4.38 -28.56
N ARG A 142 -4.66 3.32 -29.05
CA ARG A 142 -6.08 3.33 -29.45
C ARG A 142 -6.97 2.44 -28.57
N SER A 143 -6.40 1.74 -27.60
CA SER A 143 -7.12 0.89 -26.64
C SER A 143 -6.34 0.82 -25.32
N MET A 144 -6.95 0.17 -24.31
CA MET A 144 -6.39 0.13 -22.96
C MET A 144 -5.09 -0.67 -22.84
N ASP A 145 -4.97 -1.79 -23.54
CA ASP A 145 -3.80 -2.66 -23.39
C ASP A 145 -2.51 -2.02 -23.93
N PRO A 146 -2.48 -1.44 -25.15
CA PRO A 146 -1.37 -0.63 -25.61
C PRO A 146 -1.08 0.56 -24.69
N ALA A 147 -2.13 1.21 -24.16
CA ALA A 147 -1.96 2.33 -23.24
C ALA A 147 -1.27 1.93 -21.94
N ARG A 148 -1.63 0.79 -21.34
CA ARG A 148 -0.97 0.25 -20.15
C ARG A 148 0.49 -0.13 -20.42
N LYS A 149 0.75 -0.79 -21.56
CA LYS A 149 2.12 -1.12 -21.99
C LYS A 149 2.96 0.12 -22.20
N ALA A 150 2.46 1.14 -22.90
CA ALA A 150 3.17 2.40 -23.09
C ALA A 150 3.36 3.14 -21.75
N ALA A 151 2.33 3.17 -20.91
CA ALA A 151 2.41 3.76 -19.58
C ALA A 151 3.46 3.08 -18.72
N SER A 152 3.67 1.76 -18.79
CA SER A 152 4.70 1.06 -18.00
C SER A 152 6.14 1.46 -18.32
N MET A 153 6.35 2.22 -19.40
CA MET A 153 7.65 2.81 -19.75
C MET A 153 7.90 4.18 -19.12
N VAL A 154 6.89 4.79 -18.49
CA VAL A 154 7.08 6.02 -17.69
C VAL A 154 7.71 5.61 -16.37
N VAL A 155 8.99 5.90 -16.16
CA VAL A 155 9.71 5.49 -14.96
C VAL A 155 10.46 6.67 -14.37
N GLY A 156 10.32 6.87 -13.06
CA GLY A 156 10.99 7.93 -12.32
C GLY A 156 10.54 9.34 -12.73
N ARG A 157 11.21 10.33 -12.14
CA ARG A 157 10.90 11.75 -12.37
C ARG A 157 11.03 12.17 -13.84
N PRO A 158 12.11 11.84 -14.58
CA PRO A 158 12.24 12.28 -15.98
C PRO A 158 11.14 11.75 -16.89
N GLY A 159 10.66 10.52 -16.65
CA GLY A 159 9.54 9.96 -17.40
C GLY A 159 8.25 10.76 -17.18
N TRP A 160 7.95 11.09 -15.92
CA TRP A 160 6.77 11.89 -15.58
C TRP A 160 6.86 13.34 -16.07
N GLU A 161 8.05 13.95 -16.05
CA GLU A 161 8.30 15.28 -16.62
C GLU A 161 8.04 15.28 -18.14
N ALA A 162 8.54 14.28 -18.86
CA ALA A 162 8.29 14.13 -20.30
C ALA A 162 6.80 13.96 -20.63
N VAL A 163 6.06 13.20 -19.82
CA VAL A 163 4.60 13.04 -19.97
C VAL A 163 3.88 14.36 -19.71
N ALA A 164 4.24 15.07 -18.64
CA ALA A 164 3.60 16.34 -18.28
C ALA A 164 3.78 17.41 -19.37
N LEU A 165 4.99 17.51 -19.92
CA LEU A 165 5.32 18.38 -21.04
C LEU A 165 4.55 17.98 -22.31
N ALA A 166 4.58 16.71 -22.68
CA ALA A 166 3.91 16.22 -23.88
C ALA A 166 2.39 16.44 -23.85
N ASP A 167 1.76 16.27 -22.69
CA ASP A 167 0.34 16.53 -22.48
C ASP A 167 0.01 18.03 -22.50
N GLN A 168 0.93 18.88 -22.04
CA GLN A 168 0.78 20.34 -22.08
C GLN A 168 0.86 20.88 -23.51
N GLU A 169 1.82 20.38 -24.31
CA GLU A 169 1.93 20.72 -25.74
C GLU A 169 0.70 20.28 -26.53
N ARG A 170 0.28 19.03 -26.31
CA ARG A 170 -0.91 18.46 -26.93
C ARG A 170 -1.46 17.33 -26.07
N ALA A 171 -2.71 17.51 -25.63
CA ALA A 171 -3.44 16.54 -24.82
C ALA A 171 -3.20 15.09 -25.28
N LEU A 172 -2.78 14.23 -24.36
CA LEU A 172 -2.64 12.80 -24.63
C LEU A 172 -4.01 12.15 -24.88
N PRO A 173 -4.07 11.07 -25.68
CA PRO A 173 -5.33 10.34 -25.90
C PRO A 173 -5.96 9.84 -24.59
N GLY A 174 -7.29 9.73 -24.57
CA GLY A 174 -8.04 9.37 -23.36
C GLY A 174 -7.59 8.06 -22.71
N TYR A 175 -7.30 7.02 -23.49
CA TYR A 175 -6.78 5.75 -22.96
C TYR A 175 -5.39 5.89 -22.33
N ALA A 176 -4.50 6.71 -22.91
CA ALA A 176 -3.18 6.98 -22.35
C ALA A 176 -3.30 7.75 -21.03
N ARG A 177 -4.10 8.83 -21.00
CA ARG A 177 -4.39 9.59 -19.78
C ARG A 177 -4.96 8.70 -18.67
N TRP A 178 -5.89 7.81 -19.01
CA TRP A 178 -6.47 6.88 -18.06
C TRP A 178 -5.43 5.87 -17.53
N ALA A 179 -4.64 5.24 -18.40
CA ALA A 179 -3.58 4.31 -18.00
C ALA A 179 -2.52 4.96 -17.11
N LEU A 180 -2.22 6.24 -17.34
CA LEU A 180 -1.30 7.03 -16.50
C LEU A 180 -1.96 7.42 -15.16
N ALA A 181 -3.22 7.85 -15.18
CA ALA A 181 -3.93 8.32 -13.99
C ALA A 181 -4.08 7.25 -12.89
N VAL A 182 -4.28 5.99 -13.28
CA VAL A 182 -4.45 4.86 -12.36
C VAL A 182 -3.14 4.32 -11.79
N ARG A 183 -2.01 4.88 -12.20
CA ARG A 183 -0.74 4.54 -11.58
C ARG A 183 -0.62 5.24 -10.23
N PRO A 184 -0.16 4.53 -9.19
CA PRO A 184 -0.03 5.13 -7.86
C PRO A 184 1.03 6.24 -7.85
N ASP A 185 2.07 6.13 -8.67
CA ASP A 185 3.18 7.09 -8.75
C ASP A 185 2.92 8.26 -9.71
N CYS A 186 1.72 8.36 -10.30
CA CYS A 186 1.35 9.54 -11.09
C CYS A 186 1.31 10.79 -10.21
N PRO A 187 2.04 11.87 -10.56
CA PRO A 187 2.02 13.10 -9.78
C PRO A 187 0.59 13.65 -9.60
N PRO A 188 0.16 14.04 -8.39
CA PRO A 188 -1.21 14.48 -8.13
C PRO A 188 -1.69 15.59 -9.06
N ALA A 189 -0.86 16.63 -9.26
CA ALA A 189 -1.19 17.75 -10.16
C ALA A 189 -1.36 17.31 -11.62
N LEU A 190 -0.61 16.29 -12.07
CA LEU A 190 -0.78 15.73 -13.42
C LEU A 190 -2.04 14.88 -13.51
N ARG A 191 -2.34 14.10 -12.47
CA ARG A 191 -3.56 13.28 -12.39
C ARG A 191 -4.82 14.15 -12.46
N GLU A 192 -4.84 15.27 -11.76
CA GLU A 192 -5.95 16.24 -11.78
C GLU A 192 -6.18 16.83 -13.19
N ARG A 193 -5.09 17.09 -13.94
CA ARG A 193 -5.18 17.53 -15.35
C ARG A 193 -5.80 16.48 -16.27
N PHE A 194 -5.67 15.20 -15.96
CA PHE A 194 -6.29 14.12 -16.74
C PHE A 194 -7.80 14.02 -16.52
N GLY A 195 -8.29 14.43 -15.34
CA GLY A 195 -9.71 14.50 -15.03
C GLY A 195 -9.99 14.83 -13.57
N SER A 196 -11.10 15.55 -13.32
CA SER A 196 -11.53 15.97 -11.99
C SER A 196 -12.98 15.57 -11.65
N HIS A 197 -13.70 14.94 -12.58
CA HIS A 197 -15.11 14.59 -12.38
C HIS A 197 -15.28 13.35 -11.47
N ALA A 198 -16.39 13.28 -10.72
CA ALA A 198 -16.62 12.23 -9.72
C ALA A 198 -16.43 10.79 -10.24
N LYS A 199 -16.91 10.48 -11.46
CA LYS A 199 -16.72 9.17 -12.10
C LYS A 199 -15.23 8.82 -12.34
N PHE A 200 -14.39 9.81 -12.64
CA PHE A 200 -12.95 9.60 -12.83
C PHE A 200 -12.31 9.30 -11.48
N THR A 201 -12.53 10.15 -10.48
CA THR A 201 -12.04 9.96 -9.10
C THR A 201 -12.45 8.60 -8.53
N HIS A 202 -13.72 8.21 -8.74
CA HIS A 202 -14.22 6.92 -8.32
C HIS A 202 -13.46 5.75 -8.96
N ARG A 203 -13.21 5.82 -10.27
CA ARG A 203 -12.46 4.77 -10.97
C ARG A 203 -10.98 4.74 -10.58
N VAL A 204 -10.36 5.90 -10.34
CA VAL A 204 -8.97 5.99 -9.85
C VAL A 204 -8.87 5.25 -8.51
N ARG A 205 -9.81 5.51 -7.59
CA ARG A 205 -9.92 4.80 -6.32
C ARG A 205 -10.14 3.29 -6.51
N GLN A 206 -11.04 2.88 -7.41
CA GLN A 206 -11.26 1.45 -7.71
C GLN A 206 -10.01 0.77 -8.28
N SER A 207 -9.09 1.52 -8.90
CA SER A 207 -7.83 1.00 -9.42
C SER A 207 -6.74 0.87 -8.33
N GLY A 208 -7.08 1.14 -7.07
CA GLY A 208 -6.16 0.99 -5.94
C GLY A 208 -5.27 2.21 -5.69
N VAL A 209 -5.55 3.34 -6.34
CA VAL A 209 -4.87 4.61 -6.05
C VAL A 209 -5.57 5.29 -4.89
N VAL A 210 -4.80 5.55 -3.83
CA VAL A 210 -5.27 6.15 -2.58
C VAL A 210 -4.46 7.38 -2.26
N ASP A 211 -5.13 8.45 -1.82
CA ASP A 211 -4.51 9.75 -1.49
C ASP A 211 -3.73 9.75 -0.16
N GLY A 212 -3.20 8.59 0.24
CA GLY A 212 -2.35 8.42 1.42
C GLY A 212 -2.88 7.43 2.48
N PRO A 213 -2.02 7.01 3.42
CA PRO A 213 -2.36 6.06 4.49
C PRO A 213 -3.50 6.52 5.40
N ALA A 214 -3.59 7.82 5.72
CA ALA A 214 -4.69 8.36 6.53
C ALA A 214 -6.06 8.10 5.88
N ARG A 215 -6.20 8.43 4.58
CA ARG A 215 -7.43 8.22 3.83
C ARG A 215 -7.73 6.74 3.61
N TYR A 216 -6.69 5.92 3.42
CA TYR A 216 -6.83 4.47 3.38
C TYR A 216 -7.45 3.94 4.68
N ALA A 217 -6.89 4.33 5.82
CA ALA A 217 -7.34 3.90 7.12
C ALA A 217 -8.80 4.26 7.41
N THR A 218 -9.26 5.44 6.98
CA THR A 218 -10.58 5.96 7.34
C THR A 218 -11.69 5.69 6.32
N THR A 219 -11.36 5.44 5.05
CA THR A 219 -12.38 5.36 3.98
C THR A 219 -12.42 4.03 3.24
N TRP A 220 -11.39 3.19 3.36
CA TRP A 220 -11.40 1.89 2.71
C TRP A 220 -12.13 0.83 3.53
N ASN A 221 -12.68 -0.14 2.81
CA ASN A 221 -13.38 -1.29 3.35
C ASN A 221 -12.98 -2.56 2.55
N PRO A 222 -13.15 -3.75 3.13
CA PRO A 222 -13.54 -4.00 4.53
C PRO A 222 -12.43 -3.68 5.55
N ALA A 223 -12.83 -3.38 6.79
CA ALA A 223 -11.95 -2.95 7.88
C ALA A 223 -10.85 -3.97 8.19
N ASP A 224 -11.16 -5.27 8.12
CA ASP A 224 -10.22 -6.36 8.36
C ASP A 224 -9.00 -6.28 7.43
N ARG A 225 -9.24 -6.05 6.13
CA ARG A 225 -8.18 -5.96 5.12
C ARG A 225 -7.32 -4.72 5.34
N VAL A 226 -7.96 -3.59 5.66
CA VAL A 226 -7.26 -2.33 5.95
C VAL A 226 -6.35 -2.51 7.17
N LEU A 227 -6.89 -3.01 8.29
CA LEU A 227 -6.12 -3.23 9.51
C LEU A 227 -5.02 -4.28 9.32
N ARG A 228 -5.25 -5.31 8.52
CA ARG A 228 -4.23 -6.31 8.20
C ARG A 228 -3.05 -5.69 7.46
N VAL A 229 -3.31 -4.85 6.45
CA VAL A 229 -2.24 -4.10 5.75
C VAL A 229 -1.53 -3.14 6.70
N LEU A 230 -2.27 -2.37 7.49
CA LEU A 230 -1.69 -1.41 8.43
C LEU A 230 -0.87 -2.08 9.54
N SER A 231 -1.24 -3.29 9.97
CA SER A 231 -0.47 -4.06 10.96
C SER A 231 0.95 -4.38 10.49
N LEU A 232 1.19 -4.39 9.17
CA LEU A 232 2.52 -4.56 8.58
C LEU A 232 3.27 -3.24 8.37
N GLY A 233 2.60 -2.10 8.55
CA GLY A 233 3.14 -0.80 8.16
C GLY A 233 4.39 -0.39 8.91
N ARG A 234 4.53 -0.74 10.19
CA ARG A 234 5.76 -0.46 10.97
C ARG A 234 6.99 -1.20 10.44
N THR A 235 6.80 -2.30 9.73
CA THR A 235 7.88 -3.10 9.13
C THR A 235 8.08 -2.79 7.65
N MET A 236 6.99 -2.56 6.92
CA MET A 236 7.01 -2.48 5.45
C MET A 236 6.99 -1.07 4.88
N PHE A 237 6.41 -0.10 5.61
CA PHE A 237 6.32 1.30 5.19
C PHE A 237 6.32 2.25 6.40
N PRO A 238 7.31 2.15 7.31
CA PRO A 238 7.34 2.90 8.56
C PRO A 238 7.26 4.42 8.39
N ALA A 239 7.76 4.97 7.27
CA ALA A 239 7.68 6.40 7.00
C ALA A 239 6.24 6.87 6.73
N ARG A 240 5.38 5.97 6.22
CA ARG A 240 4.01 6.28 5.78
C ARG A 240 2.95 5.86 6.80
N VAL A 241 3.17 4.77 7.55
CA VAL A 241 2.14 4.22 8.47
C VAL A 241 1.68 5.22 9.53
N ARG A 242 2.55 6.15 9.95
CA ARG A 242 2.22 7.18 10.96
C ARG A 242 1.01 8.02 10.60
N GLU A 243 0.81 8.35 9.32
CA GLU A 243 -0.36 9.10 8.88
C GLU A 243 -1.68 8.33 9.15
N ALA A 244 -1.65 7.00 9.02
CA ALA A 244 -2.79 6.15 9.35
C ALA A 244 -2.98 6.03 10.87
N GLU A 245 -1.89 5.87 11.62
CA GLU A 245 -1.94 5.82 13.09
C GLU A 245 -2.51 7.12 13.66
N ASP A 246 -2.06 8.28 13.19
CA ASP A 246 -2.52 9.60 13.63
C ASP A 246 -4.00 9.83 13.30
N ALA A 247 -4.47 9.36 12.15
CA ALA A 247 -5.87 9.44 11.77
C ALA A 247 -6.78 8.53 12.62
N LEU A 248 -6.32 7.34 13.02
CA LEU A 248 -7.09 6.37 13.78
C LEU A 248 -7.02 6.57 15.30
N ARG A 249 -5.92 7.13 15.82
CA ARG A 249 -5.70 7.35 17.25
C ARG A 249 -6.84 8.09 17.97
N PRO A 250 -7.39 9.22 17.47
CA PRO A 250 -8.51 9.87 18.14
C PRO A 250 -9.75 8.98 18.20
N LEU A 251 -10.05 8.24 17.13
CA LEU A 251 -11.20 7.34 17.05
C LEU A 251 -11.07 6.14 18.01
N VAL A 252 -9.86 5.59 18.14
CA VAL A 252 -9.60 4.52 19.13
C VAL A 252 -9.79 5.03 20.55
N ARG A 253 -9.31 6.24 20.87
CA ARG A 253 -9.49 6.83 22.19
C ARG A 253 -10.96 7.14 22.49
N GLU A 254 -11.69 7.68 21.53
CA GLU A 254 -13.10 8.03 21.67
C GLU A 254 -14.00 6.80 21.80
N HIS A 255 -13.84 5.82 20.91
CA HIS A 255 -14.77 4.70 20.84
C HIS A 255 -14.32 3.46 21.62
N LEU A 256 -13.05 3.28 21.93
CA LEU A 256 -12.59 2.12 22.70
C LEU A 256 -12.04 2.55 24.05
N GLY A 257 -11.07 3.49 24.05
CA GLY A 257 -10.42 3.97 25.27
C GLY A 257 -9.90 2.81 26.12
N ASP A 258 -10.20 2.85 27.41
CA ASP A 258 -9.91 1.80 28.38
C ASP A 258 -11.08 0.83 28.63
N ARG A 259 -12.13 0.87 27.80
CA ARG A 259 -13.33 0.04 27.94
C ARG A 259 -13.10 -1.38 27.43
N GLU A 260 -12.87 -2.30 28.37
CA GLU A 260 -12.58 -3.71 28.08
C GLU A 260 -13.66 -4.39 27.22
N ASP A 261 -14.94 -4.13 27.51
CA ASP A 261 -16.07 -4.69 26.76
C ASP A 261 -16.04 -4.24 25.28
N ALA A 262 -15.66 -2.99 25.01
CA ALA A 262 -15.55 -2.47 23.64
C ALA A 262 -14.42 -3.17 22.86
N TRP A 263 -13.29 -3.44 23.52
CA TRP A 263 -12.19 -4.21 22.94
C TRP A 263 -12.58 -5.67 22.69
N ALA A 264 -13.34 -6.29 23.58
CA ALA A 264 -13.86 -7.65 23.40
C ALA A 264 -14.82 -7.73 22.21
N VAL A 265 -15.75 -6.77 22.07
CA VAL A 265 -16.66 -6.67 20.92
C VAL A 265 -15.89 -6.44 19.62
N LEU A 266 -14.89 -5.54 19.61
CA LEU A 266 -14.04 -5.32 18.45
C LEU A 266 -13.37 -6.61 17.98
N ALA A 267 -12.77 -7.38 18.90
CA ALA A 267 -12.08 -8.63 18.58
C ALA A 267 -13.03 -9.68 17.97
N GLN A 268 -14.31 -9.65 18.34
CA GLN A 268 -15.34 -10.51 17.76
C GLN A 268 -15.79 -10.04 16.36
N LEU A 269 -15.89 -8.73 16.14
CA LEU A 269 -16.40 -8.13 14.90
C LEU A 269 -15.35 -8.03 13.80
N VAL A 270 -14.07 -7.83 14.13
CA VAL A 270 -13.04 -7.43 13.15
C VAL A 270 -12.95 -8.34 11.94
N GLY A 271 -13.13 -9.66 12.10
CA GLY A 271 -13.03 -10.63 10.99
C GLY A 271 -14.27 -10.77 10.12
N THR A 272 -15.40 -10.16 10.50
CA THR A 272 -16.70 -10.28 9.81
C THR A 272 -17.31 -8.93 9.44
N TYR A 273 -16.69 -7.82 9.86
CA TYR A 273 -17.20 -6.48 9.63
C TYR A 273 -16.85 -5.96 8.23
N TYR A 274 -17.86 -5.70 7.41
CA TYR A 274 -17.68 -5.26 6.01
C TYR A 274 -17.52 -3.75 5.83
N GLY A 275 -17.77 -2.96 6.87
CA GLY A 275 -17.64 -1.50 6.83
C GLY A 275 -16.18 -1.03 6.92
N THR A 276 -16.02 0.26 7.14
CA THR A 276 -14.74 0.94 7.33
C THR A 276 -14.21 0.77 8.76
N VAL A 277 -12.93 1.08 8.98
CA VAL A 277 -12.34 1.05 10.33
C VAL A 277 -13.06 2.00 11.30
N PRO A 278 -13.37 3.27 10.95
CA PRO A 278 -14.13 4.14 11.84
C PRO A 278 -15.51 3.58 12.23
N GLU A 279 -16.24 3.00 11.27
CA GLU A 279 -17.55 2.39 11.53
C GLU A 279 -17.42 1.15 12.44
N LEU A 280 -16.38 0.33 12.27
CA LEU A 280 -16.08 -0.79 13.15
C LEU A 280 -15.81 -0.31 14.59
N LEU A 281 -14.97 0.72 14.75
CA LEU A 281 -14.63 1.29 16.07
C LEU A 281 -15.88 1.84 16.76
N ALA A 282 -16.68 2.65 16.05
CA ALA A 282 -17.91 3.22 16.56
C ALA A 282 -18.93 2.13 16.94
N THR A 283 -19.06 1.08 16.11
CA THR A 283 -19.97 -0.05 16.38
C THR A 283 -19.54 -0.80 17.63
N ALA A 284 -18.25 -1.15 17.75
CA ALA A 284 -17.73 -1.85 18.93
C ALA A 284 -17.94 -1.02 20.20
N GLY A 285 -17.72 0.30 20.11
CA GLY A 285 -17.94 1.21 21.20
C GLY A 285 -19.41 1.44 21.59
N ALA A 286 -20.36 1.27 20.67
CA ALA A 286 -21.79 1.47 20.94
C ALA A 286 -22.48 0.20 21.48
N VAL A 287 -21.95 -0.98 21.17
CA VAL A 287 -22.49 -2.27 21.63
C VAL A 287 -22.04 -2.61 23.05
N ALA A 288 -20.88 -2.10 23.48
CA ALA A 288 -20.30 -2.26 24.81
C ALA A 288 -20.78 -1.19 25.79
#